data_AF-A0A822Y9K2-F1
#
_entry.id   AF-A0A822Y9K2-F1
#
_cell.length_a   1.000
_cell.length_b   1.000
_cell.length_c   1.000
_cell.angle_alpha   90.00
_cell.angle_beta   90.00
_cell.angle_gamma   90.00
#
_symmetry.space_group_name_H-M   'P 1'
#
loop_
_entity.id
_entity.type
_entity.pdbx_description
1 polymer ?
#
loop_
_entity_poly.entity_id
_entity_poly.type
_entity_poly.pdbx_seq_one_letter_code
_entity_poly.pdbx_strand_id
1 'polypeptide(L)'
;MLPLLSDFSLALLMVILCSTTFSPLMPLSLIYLREELRLERVLKAAAMEDRTVILTTLNEAWAAPDSIFDLFLESFRIGDHTHMLLNHLVVIALDQKAYTRCLAMHTHCFALLTEGVNFSGEAYFMTPDYLKMMWRRINFLQSVLEMGYHFIFTDADIMWFRNPLPHFYSDADFQTACDHFIGNSYDVQNKANGGFNYAKSNNRTIEFYRFWYSSRETYPGYHDQDVLNIIKYDPFIIEIGLQMRFLNTAYFGGLCEPSKDLNEVCTMHANCCYGLDSKLHDLKIMLEDWRRFLSLPEDLKQLRLSSWRVPQNCSLTSLRHHGLPPKNIEQEESD
;
A
#
# COMPACT_ATOMS: atom_id res chain seq x y z
N MET A 1 64.31 -28.48 -15.96
CA MET A 1 63.25 -29.39 -16.42
C MET A 1 62.12 -29.28 -15.38
N LEU A 2 60.99 -28.67 -15.74
CA LEU A 2 59.73 -28.73 -14.97
C LEU A 2 59.23 -30.21 -14.92
N PRO A 3 58.33 -30.65 -14.01
CA PRO A 3 57.02 -30.00 -13.78
C PRO A 3 56.33 -30.05 -12.38
N LEU A 4 55.34 -29.13 -12.23
CA LEU A 4 53.96 -29.17 -11.67
C LEU A 4 53.64 -29.88 -10.32
N LEU A 5 53.15 -29.18 -9.28
CA LEU A 5 51.76 -28.71 -8.94
C LEU A 5 50.86 -29.76 -8.25
N SER A 6 50.38 -29.48 -7.02
CA SER A 6 48.95 -29.22 -6.73
C SER A 6 48.69 -28.95 -5.24
N ASP A 7 48.18 -27.75 -4.96
CA ASP A 7 47.45 -27.35 -3.74
C ASP A 7 46.25 -28.26 -3.50
N PHE A 8 46.07 -28.78 -2.29
CA PHE A 8 44.77 -28.98 -1.64
C PHE A 8 44.99 -29.32 -0.17
N SER A 9 44.20 -28.72 0.72
CA SER A 9 44.07 -29.03 2.16
C SER A 9 44.79 -28.13 3.19
N LEU A 10 44.80 -26.81 2.97
CA LEU A 10 44.96 -25.83 4.07
C LEU A 10 43.65 -25.10 4.45
N ALA A 11 42.51 -25.50 3.88
CA ALA A 11 41.23 -24.79 4.04
C ALA A 11 40.34 -25.28 5.20
N LEU A 12 40.81 -26.19 6.07
CA LEU A 12 39.92 -26.76 7.11
C LEU A 12 40.41 -26.63 8.56
N LEU A 13 41.51 -25.93 8.86
CA LEU A 13 42.05 -25.99 10.23
C LEU A 13 42.65 -24.71 10.82
N MET A 14 42.06 -23.55 10.56
CA MET A 14 42.30 -22.33 11.35
C MET A 14 40.98 -21.60 11.65
N VAL A 15 39.95 -22.37 12.03
CA VAL A 15 38.97 -21.89 13.00
C VAL A 15 39.61 -22.16 14.37
N ILE A 16 39.57 -21.17 15.26
CA ILE A 16 40.07 -21.18 16.65
C ILE A 16 41.53 -20.70 16.80
N LEU A 17 41.71 -19.37 16.86
CA LEU A 17 42.37 -18.63 17.96
C LEU A 17 42.78 -17.22 17.51
N CYS A 18 41.92 -16.23 17.73
CA CYS A 18 42.37 -14.91 18.22
C CYS A 18 41.18 -14.18 18.86
N SER A 19 41.26 -14.02 20.16
CA SER A 19 40.30 -13.34 21.03
C SER A 19 40.70 -11.88 21.22
N THR A 20 39.90 -10.94 20.69
CA THR A 20 39.49 -9.66 21.31
C THR A 20 38.51 -8.95 20.36
N THR A 21 37.23 -8.88 20.79
CA THR A 21 36.17 -7.95 20.34
C THR A 21 36.25 -7.40 18.91
N PHE A 22 35.87 -8.22 17.94
CA PHE A 22 35.38 -7.72 16.65
C PHE A 22 34.08 -8.48 16.38
N SER A 23 32.94 -7.84 16.65
CA SER A 23 31.68 -8.30 16.05
C SER A 23 31.88 -8.19 14.54
N PRO A 24 31.87 -9.27 13.76
CA PRO A 24 31.99 -9.13 12.33
C PRO A 24 30.70 -8.46 11.86
N LEU A 25 30.81 -7.19 11.43
CA LEU A 25 29.78 -6.56 10.62
C LEU A 25 29.50 -7.50 9.45
N MET A 26 28.28 -8.06 9.41
CA MET A 26 27.88 -8.90 8.28
C MET A 26 28.00 -8.10 6.98
N PRO A 27 28.46 -8.72 5.88
CA PRO A 27 28.46 -8.07 4.57
C PRO A 27 27.04 -7.62 4.20
N LEU A 28 26.90 -6.43 3.60
CA LEU A 28 25.61 -5.86 3.20
C LEU A 28 24.78 -6.81 2.31
N SER A 29 25.46 -7.58 1.44
CA SER A 29 24.83 -8.61 0.61
C SER A 29 24.20 -9.76 1.41
N LEU A 30 24.80 -10.14 2.54
CA LEU A 30 24.29 -11.18 3.43
C LEU A 30 23.08 -10.69 4.25
N ILE A 31 23.06 -9.40 4.59
CA ILE A 31 21.93 -8.75 5.27
C ILE A 31 20.73 -8.70 4.32
N TYR A 32 20.95 -8.22 3.08
CA TYR A 32 19.91 -8.16 2.06
C TYR A 32 19.30 -9.54 1.77
N LEU A 33 20.14 -10.56 1.54
CA LEU A 33 19.68 -11.94 1.32
C LEU A 33 18.86 -12.47 2.53
N ARG A 34 19.27 -12.12 3.75
CA ARG A 34 18.54 -12.51 4.96
C ARG A 34 17.17 -11.83 5.05
N GLU A 35 17.07 -10.55 4.69
CA GLU A 35 15.78 -9.84 4.65
C GLU A 35 14.86 -10.40 3.57
N GLU A 36 15.40 -10.67 2.38
CA GLU A 36 14.68 -11.28 1.26
C GLU A 36 14.08 -12.64 1.66
N LEU A 37 14.88 -13.51 2.28
CA LEU A 37 14.42 -14.81 2.80
C LEU A 37 13.36 -14.66 3.91
N ARG A 38 13.45 -13.61 4.74
CA ARG A 38 12.44 -13.35 5.78
C ARG A 38 11.13 -12.88 5.15
N LEU A 39 11.20 -12.00 4.17
CA LEU A 39 10.03 -11.51 3.43
C LEU A 39 9.35 -12.68 2.71
N GLU A 40 10.11 -13.47 1.95
CA GLU A 40 9.58 -14.62 1.21
C GLU A 40 8.86 -15.60 2.14
N ARG A 41 9.39 -15.86 3.34
CA ARG A 41 8.72 -16.73 4.32
C ARG A 41 7.37 -16.18 4.78
N VAL A 42 7.26 -14.87 5.01
CA VAL A 42 6.00 -14.24 5.42
C VAL A 42 5.00 -14.24 4.26
N LEU A 43 5.43 -13.86 3.06
CA LEU A 43 4.59 -13.86 1.86
C LEU A 43 4.07 -15.27 1.55
N LYS A 44 4.95 -16.28 1.60
CA LYS A 44 4.57 -17.68 1.38
C LYS A 44 3.53 -18.17 2.39
N ALA A 45 3.61 -17.73 3.64
CA ALA A 45 2.67 -18.12 4.68
C ALA A 45 1.29 -17.47 4.52
N ALA A 46 1.23 -16.27 3.93
CA ALA A 46 -0.01 -15.51 3.72
C ALA A 46 -0.60 -15.70 2.31
N ALA A 47 0.13 -16.29 1.37
CA ALA A 47 -0.32 -16.40 -0.02
C ALA A 47 -1.60 -17.23 -0.19
N MET A 48 -2.49 -16.76 -1.06
CA MET A 48 -3.60 -17.53 -1.65
C MET A 48 -3.06 -18.62 -2.60
N GLU A 49 -3.94 -19.50 -3.09
CA GLU A 49 -3.56 -20.59 -4.01
C GLU A 49 -2.86 -20.10 -5.29
N ASP A 50 -3.26 -18.94 -5.80
CA ASP A 50 -2.69 -18.29 -6.99
C ASP A 50 -1.46 -17.41 -6.68
N ARG A 51 -0.92 -17.49 -5.46
CA ARG A 51 0.15 -16.62 -4.94
C ARG A 51 -0.24 -15.15 -4.75
N THR A 52 -1.52 -14.81 -4.71
CA THR A 52 -1.97 -13.48 -4.29
C THR A 52 -1.79 -13.27 -2.79
N VAL A 53 -1.23 -12.12 -2.40
CA VAL A 53 -1.16 -11.64 -1.01
C VAL A 53 -1.89 -10.30 -0.87
N ILE A 54 -2.45 -10.00 0.30
CA ILE A 54 -2.98 -8.67 0.60
C ILE A 54 -1.91 -7.91 1.39
N LEU A 55 -1.56 -6.71 0.95
CA LEU A 55 -0.51 -5.90 1.54
C LEU A 55 -1.08 -4.59 2.06
N THR A 56 -0.65 -4.20 3.25
CA THR A 56 -0.87 -2.84 3.77
C THR A 56 0.39 -2.32 4.44
N THR A 57 0.54 -1.01 4.53
CA THR A 57 1.65 -0.36 5.26
C THR A 57 1.14 0.26 6.55
N LEU A 58 1.94 0.20 7.62
CA LEU A 58 1.58 0.72 8.94
C LEU A 58 2.76 1.47 9.57
N ASN A 59 2.49 2.64 10.15
CA ASN A 59 3.44 3.38 10.98
C ASN A 59 2.85 3.66 12.38
N GLU A 60 3.64 4.25 13.27
CA GLU A 60 3.29 4.51 14.68
C GLU A 60 1.96 5.26 14.81
N ALA A 61 1.75 6.33 14.04
CA ALA A 61 0.56 7.19 14.16
C ALA A 61 -0.74 6.42 13.90
N TRP A 62 -0.69 5.47 12.98
CA TRP A 62 -1.85 4.66 12.57
C TRP A 62 -2.02 3.42 13.44
N ALA A 63 -0.94 2.98 14.11
CA ALA A 63 -0.87 1.81 14.97
C ALA A 63 -1.26 2.09 16.44
N ALA A 64 -1.48 3.35 16.82
CA ALA A 64 -1.92 3.69 18.18
C ALA A 64 -3.20 2.90 18.55
N PRO A 65 -3.37 2.51 19.83
CA PRO A 65 -4.61 1.87 20.28
C PRO A 65 -5.85 2.71 19.94
N ASP A 66 -6.94 2.06 19.55
CA ASP A 66 -8.22 2.69 19.16
C ASP A 66 -8.10 3.67 17.97
N SER A 67 -7.08 3.46 17.13
CA SER A 67 -6.79 4.23 15.92
C SER A 67 -7.20 3.48 14.64
N ILE A 68 -6.75 3.98 13.48
CA ILE A 68 -7.15 3.51 12.15
C ILE A 68 -6.88 2.01 11.97
N PHE A 69 -5.77 1.46 12.47
CA PHE A 69 -5.47 0.04 12.30
C PHE A 69 -6.48 -0.89 12.99
N ASP A 70 -7.03 -0.48 14.13
CA ASP A 70 -8.08 -1.24 14.82
C ASP A 70 -9.37 -1.29 13.97
N LEU A 71 -9.75 -0.15 13.38
CA LEU A 71 -10.92 -0.06 12.48
C LEU A 71 -10.70 -0.84 11.17
N PHE A 72 -9.48 -0.78 10.62
CA PHE A 72 -9.07 -1.53 9.44
C PHE A 72 -9.31 -3.03 9.66
N LEU A 73 -8.72 -3.60 10.71
CA LEU A 73 -8.91 -5.02 11.03
C LEU A 73 -10.36 -5.36 11.38
N GLU A 74 -11.07 -4.47 12.08
CA GLU A 74 -12.48 -4.63 12.36
C GLU A 74 -13.31 -4.74 11.07
N SER A 75 -13.04 -3.90 10.07
CA SER A 75 -13.78 -3.89 8.81
C SER A 75 -13.75 -5.26 8.13
N PHE A 76 -12.59 -5.93 8.07
CA PHE A 76 -12.50 -7.31 7.59
C PHE A 76 -13.32 -8.29 8.42
N ARG A 77 -13.39 -8.12 9.75
CA ARG A 77 -14.10 -9.05 10.63
C ARG A 77 -15.61 -8.96 10.48
N ILE A 78 -16.13 -7.76 10.25
CA ILE A 78 -17.57 -7.50 10.13
C ILE A 78 -18.06 -7.41 8.68
N GLY A 79 -17.16 -7.39 7.71
CA GLY A 79 -17.50 -7.36 6.28
C GLY A 79 -18.04 -8.69 5.79
N ASP A 80 -18.79 -8.63 4.70
CA ASP A 80 -19.42 -9.79 4.09
C ASP A 80 -18.40 -10.60 3.28
N HIS A 81 -18.14 -11.82 3.74
CA HIS A 81 -17.12 -12.72 3.20
C HIS A 81 -15.68 -12.14 3.18
N THR A 82 -15.35 -11.20 4.06
CA THR A 82 -13.99 -10.60 4.14
C THR A 82 -13.14 -11.17 5.27
N HIS A 83 -13.73 -11.76 6.32
CA HIS A 83 -12.99 -12.25 7.49
C HIS A 83 -11.83 -13.20 7.14
N MET A 84 -12.07 -14.13 6.21
CA MET A 84 -11.05 -15.10 5.78
C MET A 84 -9.86 -14.45 5.05
N LEU A 85 -10.05 -13.26 4.48
CA LEU A 85 -8.98 -12.51 3.80
C LEU A 85 -7.91 -12.00 4.78
N LEU A 86 -8.21 -11.92 6.09
CA LEU A 86 -7.20 -11.60 7.10
C LEU A 86 -6.07 -12.65 7.11
N ASN A 87 -6.35 -13.91 6.80
CA ASN A 87 -5.29 -14.93 6.67
C ASN A 87 -4.29 -14.62 5.55
N HIS A 88 -4.67 -13.75 4.62
CA HIS A 88 -3.85 -13.36 3.47
C HIS A 88 -3.29 -11.95 3.58
N LEU A 89 -3.62 -11.22 4.65
CA LEU A 89 -3.10 -9.89 4.93
C LEU A 89 -1.67 -10.00 5.48
N VAL A 90 -0.74 -9.26 4.90
CA VAL A 90 0.60 -9.00 5.43
C VAL A 90 0.73 -7.51 5.69
N VAL A 91 1.05 -7.16 6.93
CA VAL A 91 1.22 -5.78 7.36
C VAL A 91 2.70 -5.42 7.34
N ILE A 92 3.05 -4.42 6.54
CA ILE A 92 4.41 -3.90 6.38
C ILE A 92 4.58 -2.73 7.33
N ALA A 93 5.22 -3.01 8.47
CA ALA A 93 5.50 -2.01 9.48
C ALA A 93 6.73 -1.16 9.11
N LEU A 94 6.56 0.15 9.13
CA LEU A 94 7.59 1.12 8.74
C LEU A 94 8.44 1.59 9.93
N ASP A 95 8.04 1.24 11.15
CA ASP A 95 8.77 1.49 12.38
C ASP A 95 8.53 0.37 13.42
N GLN A 96 9.34 0.38 14.48
CA GLN A 96 9.33 -0.67 15.50
C GLN A 96 8.05 -0.69 16.35
N LYS A 97 7.40 0.46 16.59
CA LYS A 97 6.16 0.51 17.37
C LYS A 97 5.00 -0.04 16.56
N ALA A 98 4.89 0.33 15.29
CA ALA A 98 3.96 -0.27 14.35
C ALA A 98 4.16 -1.78 14.24
N TYR A 99 5.42 -2.24 14.16
CA TYR A 99 5.73 -3.67 14.07
C TYR A 99 5.30 -4.42 15.35
N THR A 100 5.59 -3.86 16.51
CA THR A 100 5.20 -4.43 17.80
C THR A 100 3.68 -4.50 17.95
N ARG A 101 2.97 -3.43 17.55
CA ARG A 101 1.50 -3.41 17.52
C ARG A 101 0.96 -4.47 16.57
N CYS A 102 1.52 -4.59 15.37
CA CYS A 102 1.11 -5.58 14.40
C CYS A 102 1.20 -6.99 15.00
N LEU A 103 2.35 -7.36 15.58
CA LEU A 103 2.55 -8.68 16.18
C LEU A 103 1.57 -9.00 17.31
N ALA A 104 1.04 -7.98 18.00
CA ALA A 104 0.03 -8.16 19.04
C ALA A 104 -1.40 -8.37 18.49
N MET A 105 -1.66 -7.96 17.25
CA MET A 105 -3.01 -7.88 16.67
C MET A 105 -3.19 -8.79 15.46
N HIS A 106 -2.11 -9.20 14.80
CA HIS A 106 -2.12 -9.88 13.51
C HIS A 106 -0.95 -10.86 13.36
N THR A 107 -1.15 -11.90 12.53
CA THR A 107 -0.19 -13.01 12.38
C THR A 107 0.96 -12.68 11.44
N HIS A 108 0.68 -12.02 10.31
CA HIS A 108 1.67 -11.80 9.26
C HIS A 108 2.14 -10.35 9.27
N CYS A 109 3.26 -10.12 9.93
CA CYS A 109 3.88 -8.80 10.08
C CYS A 109 5.31 -8.84 9.53
N PHE A 110 5.69 -7.81 8.79
CA PHE A 110 7.06 -7.63 8.29
C PHE A 110 7.56 -6.22 8.65
N ALA A 111 8.74 -6.13 9.26
CA ALA A 111 9.37 -4.84 9.54
C ALA A 111 10.23 -4.43 8.33
N LEU A 112 9.84 -3.34 7.67
CA LEU A 112 10.62 -2.77 6.57
C LEU A 112 11.63 -1.78 7.14
N LEU A 113 12.85 -2.26 7.39
CA LEU A 113 13.93 -1.40 7.86
C LEU A 113 14.24 -0.33 6.81
N THR A 114 14.33 0.92 7.26
CA THR A 114 14.77 2.04 6.43
C THR A 114 15.94 2.70 7.15
N GLU A 115 17.14 2.60 6.60
CA GLU A 115 18.32 3.24 7.17
C GLU A 115 18.15 4.77 7.17
N GLY A 116 18.39 5.40 8.32
CA GLY A 116 18.51 6.85 8.43
C GLY A 116 17.21 7.66 8.39
N VAL A 117 16.02 7.04 8.36
CA VAL A 117 14.74 7.75 8.38
C VAL A 117 13.85 7.19 9.48
N ASN A 118 13.45 8.06 10.41
CA ASN A 118 12.52 7.72 11.47
C ASN A 118 11.07 8.03 11.04
N PHE A 119 10.31 7.02 10.61
CA PHE A 119 8.89 7.18 10.24
C PHE A 119 7.92 7.14 11.42
N SER A 120 8.42 7.31 12.67
CA SER A 120 7.62 7.23 13.89
C SER A 120 6.65 8.42 14.11
N GLY A 121 6.59 9.38 13.19
CA GLY A 121 5.67 10.52 13.26
C GLY A 121 4.51 10.40 12.28
N GLU A 122 3.43 11.17 12.50
CA GLU A 122 2.45 11.42 11.44
C GLU A 122 3.18 12.12 10.29
N ALA A 123 3.43 11.40 9.20
CA ALA A 123 4.01 11.98 8.01
C ALA A 123 2.97 12.91 7.38
N TYR A 124 2.99 14.18 7.77
CA TYR A 124 2.13 15.19 7.16
C TYR A 124 2.28 15.11 5.63
N PHE A 125 1.14 15.13 4.95
CA PHE A 125 1.03 15.00 3.51
C PHE A 125 2.01 15.95 2.80
N MET A 126 2.74 15.43 1.80
CA MET A 126 3.76 16.14 1.00
C MET A 126 5.05 16.57 1.70
N THR A 127 5.30 16.12 2.94
CA THR A 127 6.64 16.30 3.55
C THR A 127 7.71 15.46 2.84
N PRO A 128 9.01 15.82 2.91
CA PRO A 128 10.08 15.02 2.34
C PRO A 128 10.10 13.57 2.83
N ASP A 129 9.77 13.35 4.10
CA ASP A 129 9.70 12.00 4.68
C ASP A 129 8.47 11.23 4.19
N TYR A 130 7.32 11.90 4.01
CA TYR A 130 6.16 11.31 3.33
C TYR A 130 6.50 10.85 1.90
N LEU A 131 7.17 11.70 1.11
CA LEU A 131 7.57 11.35 -0.26
C LEU A 131 8.54 10.15 -0.28
N LYS A 132 9.54 10.13 0.60
CA LYS A 132 10.44 8.97 0.75
C LYS A 132 9.66 7.69 1.11
N MET A 133 8.69 7.78 2.02
CA MET A 133 7.86 6.66 2.44
C MET A 133 7.02 6.11 1.29
N MET A 134 6.34 6.97 0.52
CA MET A 134 5.52 6.56 -0.62
C MET A 134 6.38 5.91 -1.72
N TRP A 135 7.53 6.48 -2.03
CA TRP A 135 8.42 5.87 -3.02
C TRP A 135 9.07 4.57 -2.52
N ARG A 136 9.35 4.47 -1.22
CA ARG A 136 9.81 3.21 -0.60
C ARG A 136 8.74 2.12 -0.70
N ARG A 137 7.46 2.47 -0.55
CA ARG A 137 6.33 1.56 -0.82
C ARG A 137 6.37 1.04 -2.25
N ILE A 138 6.49 1.90 -3.26
CA ILE A 138 6.54 1.46 -4.67
C ILE A 138 7.70 0.49 -4.93
N ASN A 139 8.89 0.79 -4.42
CA ASN A 139 10.05 -0.11 -4.54
C ASN A 139 9.85 -1.46 -3.83
N PHE A 140 9.26 -1.44 -2.63
CA PHE A 140 8.92 -2.68 -1.92
C PHE A 140 7.92 -3.54 -2.71
N LEU A 141 6.86 -2.92 -3.25
CA LEU A 141 5.87 -3.60 -4.08
C LEU A 141 6.50 -4.18 -5.37
N GLN A 142 7.46 -3.49 -5.98
CA GLN A 142 8.26 -4.04 -7.08
C GLN A 142 8.97 -5.34 -6.66
N SER A 143 9.62 -5.34 -5.49
CA SER A 143 10.33 -6.54 -4.99
C SER A 143 9.39 -7.73 -4.78
N VAL A 144 8.16 -7.49 -4.30
CA VAL A 144 7.13 -8.54 -4.16
C VAL A 144 6.77 -9.17 -5.53
N LEU A 145 6.65 -8.33 -6.56
CA LEU A 145 6.39 -8.82 -7.94
C LEU A 145 7.57 -9.63 -8.47
N GLU A 146 8.81 -9.18 -8.23
CA GLU A 146 10.03 -9.89 -8.64
C GLU A 146 10.17 -11.27 -7.95
N MET A 147 9.63 -11.42 -6.73
CA MET A 147 9.51 -12.72 -6.03
C MET A 147 8.39 -13.63 -6.56
N GLY A 148 7.61 -13.16 -7.54
CA GLY A 148 6.56 -13.94 -8.19
C GLY A 148 5.22 -13.96 -7.46
N TYR A 149 4.96 -13.02 -6.55
CA TYR A 149 3.66 -12.89 -5.88
C TYR A 149 2.78 -11.83 -6.55
N HIS A 150 1.52 -12.15 -6.79
CA HIS A 150 0.51 -11.12 -7.07
C HIS A 150 0.15 -10.43 -5.76
N PHE A 151 -0.32 -9.19 -5.81
CA PHE A 151 -0.74 -8.52 -4.58
C PHE A 151 -1.94 -7.62 -4.76
N ILE A 152 -2.77 -7.57 -3.72
CA ILE A 152 -3.76 -6.52 -3.50
C ILE A 152 -3.15 -5.57 -2.46
N PHE A 153 -2.82 -4.36 -2.86
CA PHE A 153 -2.40 -3.33 -1.92
C PHE A 153 -3.62 -2.54 -1.44
N THR A 154 -3.65 -2.24 -0.13
CA THR A 154 -4.69 -1.42 0.51
C THR A 154 -4.06 -0.51 1.55
N ASP A 155 -4.36 0.79 1.50
CA ASP A 155 -4.06 1.70 2.60
C ASP A 155 -4.88 1.32 3.84
N ALA A 156 -4.39 1.69 5.02
CA ALA A 156 -5.01 1.30 6.30
C ALA A 156 -6.32 2.06 6.60
N ASP A 157 -6.60 3.17 5.92
CA ASP A 157 -7.87 3.92 5.98
C ASP A 157 -8.87 3.51 4.90
N ILE A 158 -8.75 2.28 4.40
CA ILE A 158 -9.73 1.65 3.52
C ILE A 158 -10.50 0.61 4.30
N MET A 159 -11.82 0.80 4.43
CA MET A 159 -12.70 -0.17 5.08
C MET A 159 -13.15 -1.22 4.07
N TRP A 160 -13.09 -2.49 4.48
CA TRP A 160 -13.47 -3.64 3.68
C TRP A 160 -14.87 -4.12 4.06
N PHE A 161 -15.83 -3.98 3.15
CA PHE A 161 -17.24 -4.32 3.38
C PHE A 161 -17.68 -5.60 2.69
N ARG A 162 -17.08 -5.94 1.55
CA ARG A 162 -17.38 -7.16 0.80
C ARG A 162 -16.14 -7.68 0.10
N ASN A 163 -16.08 -9.00 -0.12
CA ASN A 163 -14.98 -9.63 -0.85
C ASN A 163 -14.82 -9.00 -2.25
N PRO A 164 -13.69 -8.34 -2.56
CA PRO A 164 -13.50 -7.65 -3.83
C PRO A 164 -13.07 -8.55 -4.99
N LEU A 165 -12.61 -9.77 -4.70
CA LEU A 165 -12.04 -10.68 -5.71
C LEU A 165 -12.96 -10.90 -6.94
N PRO A 166 -14.29 -11.07 -6.79
CA PRO A 166 -15.19 -11.23 -7.92
C PRO A 166 -15.28 -10.01 -8.86
N HIS A 167 -14.89 -8.83 -8.38
CA HIS A 167 -14.97 -7.57 -9.15
C HIS A 167 -13.65 -7.21 -9.85
N PHE A 168 -12.65 -8.09 -9.80
CA PHE A 168 -11.37 -7.90 -10.47
C PHE A 168 -11.37 -8.37 -11.91
N TYR A 169 -10.63 -7.66 -12.76
CA TYR A 169 -10.51 -8.00 -14.18
C TYR A 169 -9.43 -9.07 -14.38
N SER A 170 -9.83 -10.24 -14.90
CA SER A 170 -8.94 -11.38 -15.10
C SER A 170 -7.86 -11.14 -16.16
N ASP A 171 -8.11 -10.24 -17.12
CA ASP A 171 -7.20 -9.87 -18.21
C ASP A 171 -6.27 -8.69 -17.87
N ALA A 172 -6.48 -8.02 -16.73
CA ALA A 172 -5.62 -6.90 -16.30
C ALA A 172 -4.29 -7.38 -15.71
N ASP A 173 -3.21 -6.68 -16.03
CA ASP A 173 -1.89 -6.81 -15.40
C ASP A 173 -1.83 -5.99 -14.11
N PHE A 174 -2.34 -4.76 -14.18
CA PHE A 174 -2.41 -3.80 -13.08
C PHE A 174 -3.79 -3.14 -13.08
N GLN A 175 -4.42 -3.07 -11.92
CA GLN A 175 -5.68 -2.35 -11.77
C GLN A 175 -5.73 -1.56 -10.47
N THR A 176 -6.32 -0.37 -10.52
CA THR A 176 -6.25 0.60 -9.42
C THR A 176 -7.61 1.25 -9.16
N ALA A 177 -7.90 1.56 -7.90
CA ALA A 177 -9.05 2.38 -7.52
C ALA A 177 -8.97 3.79 -8.11
N CYS A 178 -10.07 4.52 -8.02
CA CYS A 178 -10.16 5.86 -8.59
C CYS A 178 -10.69 6.86 -7.56
N ASP A 179 -10.18 8.10 -7.61
CA ASP A 179 -10.81 9.24 -6.96
C ASP A 179 -12.04 9.73 -7.77
N HIS A 180 -12.06 9.44 -9.07
CA HIS A 180 -13.20 9.67 -9.95
C HIS A 180 -13.20 8.67 -11.12
N PHE A 181 -14.29 7.92 -11.26
CA PHE A 181 -14.50 6.94 -12.32
C PHE A 181 -15.45 7.48 -13.40
N ILE A 182 -14.95 7.60 -14.63
CA ILE A 182 -15.69 8.20 -15.75
C ILE A 182 -16.62 7.22 -16.49
N GLY A 183 -16.69 5.96 -16.04
CA GLY A 183 -17.63 4.96 -16.56
C GLY A 183 -17.01 3.85 -17.43
N ASN A 184 -15.74 3.98 -17.82
CA ASN A 184 -15.03 2.96 -18.60
C ASN A 184 -13.71 2.55 -17.92
N SER A 185 -13.60 1.27 -17.57
CA SER A 185 -12.41 0.71 -16.91
C SER A 185 -11.12 0.75 -17.74
N TYR A 186 -11.18 0.90 -19.06
CA TYR A 186 -9.99 1.01 -19.91
C TYR A 186 -9.51 2.45 -20.09
N ASP A 187 -10.33 3.43 -19.73
CA ASP A 187 -10.04 4.83 -20.07
C ASP A 187 -8.98 5.38 -19.12
N VAL A 188 -7.82 5.71 -19.66
CA VAL A 188 -6.71 6.30 -18.90
C VAL A 188 -7.06 7.65 -18.29
N GLN A 189 -8.15 8.31 -18.69
CA GLN A 189 -8.63 9.55 -18.09
C GLN A 189 -9.22 9.40 -16.68
N ASN A 190 -9.55 8.17 -16.24
CA ASN A 190 -9.95 7.94 -14.84
C ASN A 190 -8.87 8.46 -13.88
N LYS A 191 -9.26 9.15 -12.81
CA LYS A 191 -8.30 9.69 -11.82
C LYS A 191 -7.86 8.56 -10.89
N ALA A 192 -6.67 8.01 -11.13
CA ALA A 192 -6.14 6.89 -10.37
C ALA A 192 -5.94 7.27 -8.89
N ASN A 193 -6.34 6.36 -8.00
CA ASN A 193 -6.06 6.40 -6.58
C ASN A 193 -5.10 5.27 -6.22
N GLY A 194 -3.96 5.60 -5.61
CA GLY A 194 -2.90 4.66 -5.26
C GLY A 194 -3.16 3.83 -4.01
N GLY A 195 -4.21 4.16 -3.24
CA GLY A 195 -4.51 3.52 -1.97
C GLY A 195 -5.10 2.13 -2.09
N PHE A 196 -5.66 1.75 -3.24
CA PHE A 196 -6.09 0.38 -3.50
C PHE A 196 -5.73 -0.05 -4.92
N ASN A 197 -4.99 -1.15 -5.04
CA ASN A 197 -4.64 -1.71 -6.36
C ASN A 197 -4.46 -3.23 -6.29
N TYR A 198 -4.67 -3.90 -7.42
CA TYR A 198 -4.34 -5.31 -7.62
C TYR A 198 -3.34 -5.42 -8.77
N ALA A 199 -2.18 -6.00 -8.50
CA ALA A 199 -1.08 -6.12 -9.43
C ALA A 199 -0.68 -7.60 -9.58
N LYS A 200 -0.70 -8.10 -10.81
CA LYS A 200 -0.23 -9.45 -11.11
C LYS A 200 1.27 -9.41 -11.41
N SER A 201 2.06 -10.16 -10.65
CA SER A 201 3.44 -10.49 -11.02
C SER A 201 3.51 -11.10 -12.43
N ASN A 202 4.07 -10.32 -13.35
CA ASN A 202 4.52 -10.69 -14.68
C ASN A 202 5.52 -9.63 -15.17
N ASN A 203 6.21 -9.90 -16.28
CA ASN A 203 7.25 -9.00 -16.78
C ASN A 203 6.74 -7.58 -17.04
N ARG A 204 5.52 -7.41 -17.57
CA ARG A 204 4.97 -6.09 -17.89
C ARG A 204 4.72 -5.27 -16.62
N THR A 205 4.13 -5.89 -15.61
CA THR A 205 3.90 -5.24 -14.31
C THR A 205 5.21 -4.92 -13.59
N ILE A 206 6.21 -5.79 -13.66
CA ILE A 206 7.53 -5.55 -13.05
C ILE A 206 8.22 -4.35 -13.72
N GLU A 207 8.26 -4.30 -15.05
CA GLU A 207 8.82 -3.16 -15.79
C GLU A 207 8.03 -1.87 -15.50
N PHE A 208 6.71 -1.96 -15.40
CA PHE A 208 5.87 -0.81 -15.03
C PHE A 208 6.21 -0.28 -13.63
N TYR A 209 6.35 -1.13 -12.61
CA TYR A 209 6.71 -0.68 -11.26
C TYR A 209 8.13 -0.12 -11.21
N ARG A 210 9.07 -0.68 -11.98
CA ARG A 210 10.43 -0.13 -12.12
C ARG A 210 10.41 1.26 -12.75
N PHE A 211 9.65 1.43 -13.83
CA PHE A 211 9.45 2.72 -14.49
C PHE A 211 8.82 3.72 -13.51
N TRP A 212 7.69 3.37 -12.89
CA TRP A 212 6.99 4.22 -11.94
C TRP A 212 7.90 4.66 -10.79
N TYR A 213 8.65 3.73 -10.18
CA TYR A 213 9.61 4.06 -9.13
C TYR A 213 10.67 5.06 -9.64
N SER A 214 11.25 4.82 -10.82
CA SER A 214 12.29 5.69 -11.41
C SER A 214 11.78 7.09 -11.78
N SER A 215 10.50 7.23 -12.15
CA SER A 215 9.89 8.51 -12.54
C SER A 215 9.91 9.58 -11.43
N ARG A 216 10.12 9.19 -10.16
CA ARG A 216 10.34 10.14 -9.05
C ARG A 216 11.49 11.12 -9.29
N GLU A 217 12.49 10.71 -10.07
CA GLU A 217 13.66 11.53 -10.40
C GLU A 217 13.30 12.59 -11.45
N THR A 218 12.36 12.28 -12.35
CA THR A 218 11.81 13.20 -13.36
C THR A 218 10.78 14.16 -12.77
N TYR A 219 10.02 13.71 -11.77
CA TYR A 219 8.94 14.47 -11.13
C TYR A 219 9.23 14.72 -9.64
N PRO A 220 10.31 15.45 -9.29
CA PRO A 220 10.64 15.72 -7.90
C PRO A 220 9.53 16.55 -7.24
N GLY A 221 9.24 16.23 -5.98
CA GLY A 221 8.20 16.92 -5.20
C GLY A 221 6.78 16.38 -5.39
N TYR A 222 6.53 15.52 -6.39
CA TYR A 222 5.26 14.81 -6.53
C TYR A 222 5.27 13.48 -5.79
N HIS A 223 4.11 13.09 -5.25
CA HIS A 223 3.94 11.77 -4.65
C HIS A 223 3.59 10.72 -5.72
N ASP A 224 3.60 9.46 -5.31
CA ASP A 224 3.47 8.31 -6.20
C ASP A 224 2.18 8.29 -7.03
N GLN A 225 1.01 8.61 -6.43
CA GLN A 225 -0.26 8.67 -7.16
C GLN A 225 -0.33 9.86 -8.14
N ASP A 226 0.25 11.02 -7.82
CA ASP A 226 0.34 12.12 -8.78
C ASP A 226 1.17 11.68 -10.00
N VAL A 227 2.32 11.07 -9.75
CA VAL A 227 3.17 10.54 -10.82
C VAL A 227 2.48 9.44 -11.60
N LEU A 228 1.72 8.53 -10.96
CA LEU A 228 0.90 7.53 -11.67
C LEU A 228 -0.07 8.18 -12.65
N ASN A 229 -0.74 9.26 -12.24
CA ASN A 229 -1.67 9.98 -13.10
C ASN A 229 -0.98 10.71 -14.26
N ILE A 230 0.32 10.99 -14.16
CA ILE A 230 1.12 11.53 -15.27
C ILE A 230 1.58 10.40 -16.19
N ILE A 231 2.26 9.39 -15.65
CA ILE A 231 2.97 8.37 -16.44
C ILE A 231 2.06 7.34 -17.09
N LYS A 232 0.80 7.21 -16.65
CA LYS A 232 -0.18 6.31 -17.32
C LYS A 232 -0.45 6.69 -18.78
N TYR A 233 -0.10 7.91 -19.19
CA TYR A 233 -0.16 8.39 -20.58
C TYR A 233 1.15 8.21 -21.34
N ASP A 234 2.22 7.78 -20.67
CA ASP A 234 3.54 7.66 -21.28
C ASP A 234 3.53 6.57 -22.36
N PRO A 235 4.15 6.80 -23.55
CA PRO A 235 4.27 5.80 -24.60
C PRO A 235 4.87 4.48 -24.12
N PHE A 236 5.71 4.50 -23.08
CA PHE A 236 6.29 3.32 -22.47
C PHE A 236 5.23 2.32 -21.98
N ILE A 237 4.08 2.78 -21.49
CA ILE A 237 2.97 1.91 -21.04
C ILE A 237 2.45 1.05 -22.20
N ILE A 238 2.36 1.65 -23.39
CA ILE A 238 1.94 0.97 -24.63
C ILE A 238 3.04 0.05 -25.13
N GLU A 239 4.31 0.48 -25.07
CA GLU A 239 5.48 -0.29 -25.51
C GLU A 239 5.61 -1.63 -24.76
N ILE A 240 5.47 -1.60 -23.43
CA ILE A 240 5.51 -2.82 -22.61
C ILE A 240 4.21 -3.63 -22.69
N GLY A 241 3.17 -3.10 -23.34
CA GLY A 241 1.88 -3.75 -23.53
C GLY A 241 1.08 -3.95 -22.24
N LEU A 242 1.27 -3.07 -21.24
CA LEU A 242 0.63 -3.20 -19.92
C LEU A 242 -0.90 -3.11 -20.05
N GLN A 243 -1.60 -4.14 -19.55
CA GLN A 243 -3.06 -4.12 -19.46
C GLN A 243 -3.49 -3.44 -18.16
N MET A 244 -3.67 -2.11 -18.21
CA MET A 244 -4.13 -1.31 -17.08
C MET A 244 -5.67 -1.23 -17.04
N ARG A 245 -6.27 -1.41 -15.86
CA ARG A 245 -7.70 -1.18 -15.63
C ARG A 245 -7.96 -0.27 -14.43
N PHE A 246 -9.07 0.45 -14.50
CA PHE A 246 -9.56 1.33 -13.44
C PHE A 246 -10.78 0.69 -12.78
N LEU A 247 -10.73 0.57 -11.47
CA LEU A 247 -11.78 -0.05 -10.68
C LEU A 247 -12.95 0.93 -10.48
N ASN A 248 -14.16 0.45 -10.71
CA ASN A 248 -15.38 1.26 -10.62
C ASN A 248 -15.68 1.65 -9.16
N THR A 249 -15.93 2.93 -8.92
CA THR A 249 -16.23 3.49 -7.58
C THR A 249 -17.57 3.02 -7.01
N ALA A 250 -18.42 2.37 -7.80
CA ALA A 250 -19.57 1.61 -7.29
C ALA A 250 -19.15 0.47 -6.34
N TYR A 251 -18.01 -0.19 -6.60
CA TYR A 251 -17.49 -1.27 -5.77
C TYR A 251 -16.31 -0.80 -4.91
N PHE A 252 -15.44 0.04 -5.47
CA PHE A 252 -14.20 0.52 -4.84
C PHE A 252 -14.30 2.03 -4.61
N GLY A 253 -15.22 2.44 -3.75
CA GLY A 253 -15.52 3.84 -3.51
C GLY A 253 -14.52 4.54 -2.61
N GLY A 254 -14.69 5.85 -2.48
CA GLY A 254 -14.00 6.65 -1.48
C GLY A 254 -14.78 7.91 -1.15
N LEU A 255 -14.40 8.66 -0.13
CA LEU A 255 -15.09 9.91 0.22
C LEU A 255 -15.06 10.96 -0.90
N CYS A 256 -14.11 10.91 -1.84
CA CYS A 256 -14.15 11.74 -3.05
C CYS A 256 -15.35 11.40 -3.95
N GLU A 257 -15.66 10.11 -4.09
CA GLU A 257 -16.73 9.57 -4.91
C GLU A 257 -17.30 8.31 -4.23
N PRO A 258 -18.23 8.47 -3.26
CA PRO A 258 -18.71 7.35 -2.47
C PRO A 258 -19.50 6.36 -3.31
N SER A 259 -19.33 5.06 -3.03
CA SER A 259 -20.26 4.06 -3.54
C SER A 259 -21.67 4.40 -3.06
N LYS A 260 -22.67 4.30 -3.94
CA LYS A 260 -24.05 4.68 -3.63
C LYS A 260 -24.89 3.52 -3.12
N ASP A 261 -24.42 2.29 -3.31
CA ASP A 261 -25.19 1.08 -3.02
C ASP A 261 -24.43 0.20 -2.03
N LEU A 262 -24.90 0.16 -0.79
CA LEU A 262 -24.31 -0.66 0.27
C LEU A 262 -24.44 -2.17 -0.01
N ASN A 263 -25.29 -2.58 -0.96
CA ASN A 263 -25.34 -3.98 -1.39
C ASN A 263 -24.12 -4.38 -2.23
N GLU A 264 -23.54 -3.43 -2.97
CA GLU A 264 -22.49 -3.68 -3.96
C GLU A 264 -21.09 -3.30 -3.46
N VAL A 265 -20.99 -2.33 -2.54
CA VAL A 265 -19.71 -1.80 -2.07
C VAL A 265 -18.77 -2.90 -1.54
N CYS A 266 -17.56 -2.96 -2.08
CA CYS A 266 -16.48 -3.82 -1.62
C CYS A 266 -15.57 -3.09 -0.64
N THR A 267 -15.14 -1.88 -1.00
CA THR A 267 -14.27 -1.06 -0.15
C THR A 267 -14.68 0.41 -0.19
N MET A 268 -14.41 1.13 0.90
CA MET A 268 -14.47 2.60 0.95
C MET A 268 -13.17 3.17 1.52
N HIS A 269 -12.52 4.05 0.75
CA HIS A 269 -11.32 4.78 1.16
C HIS A 269 -11.69 6.12 1.80
N ALA A 270 -11.08 6.49 2.93
CA ALA A 270 -11.09 7.86 3.45
C ALA A 270 -10.13 8.81 2.66
N ASN A 271 -10.15 8.71 1.32
CA ASN A 271 -9.48 9.67 0.43
C ASN A 271 -10.16 11.04 0.48
N CYS A 272 -9.57 12.07 -0.13
CA CYS A 272 -10.05 13.46 0.00
C CYS A 272 -10.22 13.94 1.46
N CYS A 273 -9.44 13.37 2.38
CA CYS A 273 -9.48 13.69 3.80
C CYS A 273 -8.07 13.86 4.35
N TYR A 274 -7.87 14.90 5.16
CA TYR A 274 -6.59 15.19 5.82
C TYR A 274 -6.74 15.13 7.34
N GLY A 275 -5.66 14.70 7.99
CA GLY A 275 -5.54 14.59 9.44
C GLY A 275 -6.10 13.27 9.98
N LEU A 276 -5.34 12.68 10.90
CA LEU A 276 -5.70 11.43 11.57
C LEU A 276 -7.08 11.48 12.24
N ASP A 277 -7.38 12.55 13.00
CA ASP A 277 -8.63 12.67 13.75
C ASP A 277 -9.86 12.73 12.85
N SER A 278 -9.80 13.49 11.75
CA SER A 278 -10.88 13.60 10.77
C SER A 278 -11.15 12.25 10.10
N LYS A 279 -10.08 11.55 9.70
CA LYS A 279 -10.18 10.19 9.13
C LYS A 279 -10.80 9.24 10.14
N LEU A 280 -10.29 9.21 11.37
CA LEU A 280 -10.76 8.30 12.41
C LEU A 280 -12.26 8.51 12.72
N HIS A 281 -12.72 9.76 12.78
CA HIS A 281 -14.13 10.10 12.99
C HIS A 281 -15.03 9.56 11.89
N ASP A 282 -14.73 9.88 10.62
CA ASP A 282 -15.57 9.45 9.50
C ASP A 282 -15.50 7.92 9.30
N LEU A 283 -14.34 7.28 9.50
CA LEU A 283 -14.22 5.82 9.43
C LEU A 283 -15.09 5.11 10.50
N LYS A 284 -15.18 5.64 11.72
CA LYS A 284 -16.09 5.10 12.75
C LYS A 284 -17.54 5.16 12.30
N ILE A 285 -17.97 6.28 11.71
CA ILE A 285 -19.32 6.46 11.18
C ILE A 285 -19.58 5.48 10.02
N MET A 286 -18.62 5.28 9.11
CA MET A 286 -18.74 4.28 8.03
C MET A 286 -19.03 2.88 8.59
N LEU A 287 -18.28 2.45 9.61
CA LEU A 287 -18.49 1.14 10.23
C LEU A 287 -19.82 1.05 10.98
N GLU A 288 -20.29 2.13 11.61
CA GLU A 288 -21.63 2.19 12.18
C GLU A 288 -22.73 2.03 11.12
N ASP A 289 -22.60 2.72 9.99
CA ASP A 289 -23.54 2.64 8.87
C ASP A 289 -23.57 1.24 8.28
N TRP A 290 -22.40 0.62 8.14
CA TRP A 290 -22.29 -0.77 7.73
C TRP A 290 -23.00 -1.74 8.69
N ARG A 291 -22.78 -1.61 10.00
CA ARG A 291 -23.48 -2.45 11.01
C ARG A 291 -24.99 -2.27 10.96
N ARG A 292 -25.47 -1.03 10.77
CA ARG A 292 -26.90 -0.73 10.61
C ARG A 292 -27.46 -1.34 9.34
N PHE A 293 -26.73 -1.28 8.24
CA PHE A 293 -27.12 -1.92 6.99
C PHE A 293 -27.22 -3.44 7.15
N LEU A 294 -26.20 -4.07 7.76
CA LEU A 294 -26.20 -5.51 7.97
C LEU A 294 -27.38 -6.01 8.83
N SER A 295 -27.85 -5.19 9.78
CA SER A 295 -29.00 -5.54 10.63
C SER A 295 -30.37 -5.38 9.96
N LEU A 296 -30.42 -4.81 8.74
CA LEU A 296 -31.66 -4.71 7.99
C LEU A 296 -32.10 -6.09 7.44
N PRO A 297 -33.42 -6.35 7.44
CA PRO A 297 -34.03 -7.42 6.63
C PRO A 297 -33.70 -7.29 5.14
N GLU A 298 -33.68 -8.43 4.44
CA GLU A 298 -33.27 -8.51 3.04
C GLU A 298 -34.17 -7.70 2.09
N ASP A 299 -35.48 -7.66 2.37
CA ASP A 299 -36.44 -6.84 1.62
C ASP A 299 -36.10 -5.34 1.72
N LEU A 300 -35.66 -4.85 2.87
CA LEU A 300 -35.23 -3.45 3.03
C LEU A 300 -33.88 -3.17 2.36
N LYS A 301 -32.96 -4.14 2.35
CA LYS A 301 -31.69 -4.03 1.62
C LYS A 301 -31.92 -3.91 0.11
N GLN A 302 -32.88 -4.68 -0.41
CA GLN A 302 -33.28 -4.64 -1.83
C GLN A 302 -33.90 -3.31 -2.25
N LEU A 303 -34.49 -2.54 -1.32
CA LEU A 303 -34.99 -1.18 -1.62
C LEU A 303 -33.87 -0.17 -1.85
N ARG A 304 -32.61 -0.49 -1.53
CA ARG A 304 -31.43 0.38 -1.76
C ARG A 304 -31.58 1.79 -1.16
N LEU A 305 -32.23 1.87 0.00
CA LEU A 305 -32.49 3.15 0.70
C LEU A 305 -31.39 3.55 1.68
N SER A 306 -30.50 2.62 2.03
CA SER A 306 -29.37 2.90 2.92
C SER A 306 -28.35 3.80 2.22
N SER A 307 -27.85 4.79 2.94
CA SER A 307 -26.83 5.71 2.47
C SER A 307 -25.78 5.96 3.56
N TRP A 308 -24.62 6.42 3.13
CA TRP A 308 -23.56 6.84 4.03
C TRP A 308 -23.89 8.18 4.68
N ARG A 309 -23.64 8.30 5.99
CA ARG A 309 -23.67 9.59 6.71
C ARG A 309 -22.38 10.40 6.54
N VAL A 310 -21.33 9.78 6.00
CA VAL A 310 -20.04 10.41 5.70
C VAL A 310 -20.02 11.01 4.29
N PRO A 311 -19.15 12.00 4.03
CA PRO A 311 -18.21 12.60 4.98
C PRO A 311 -18.87 13.60 5.95
N GLN A 312 -18.32 13.71 7.16
CA GLN A 312 -18.70 14.76 8.14
C GLN A 312 -17.52 15.68 8.44
N ASN A 313 -16.41 15.12 8.91
CA ASN A 313 -15.20 15.89 9.21
C ASN A 313 -14.24 15.93 8.02
N CYS A 314 -14.26 14.91 7.16
CA CYS A 314 -13.60 15.00 5.88
C CYS A 314 -14.36 15.98 4.97
N SER A 315 -13.65 16.79 4.19
CA SER A 315 -14.32 17.60 3.18
C SER A 315 -13.35 17.99 2.06
N LEU A 316 -13.86 18.10 0.83
CA LEU A 316 -13.09 18.66 -0.29
C LEU A 316 -12.62 20.10 0.01
N THR A 317 -13.36 20.84 0.82
CA THR A 317 -12.98 22.18 1.30
C THR A 317 -11.75 22.17 2.21
N SER A 318 -11.60 21.13 3.05
CA SER A 318 -10.41 20.94 3.89
C SER A 318 -9.13 20.78 3.04
N LEU A 319 -9.26 20.39 1.76
CA LEU A 319 -8.13 20.31 0.83
C LEU A 319 -7.51 21.67 0.48
N ARG A 320 -8.27 22.77 0.55
CA ARG A 320 -7.82 24.11 0.13
C ARG A 320 -6.81 24.73 1.10
N HIS A 321 -6.73 24.26 2.34
CA HIS A 321 -5.83 24.82 3.35
C HIS A 321 -4.41 24.22 3.33
N HIS A 322 -4.20 23.08 2.67
CA HIS A 322 -2.93 22.35 2.70
C HIS A 322 -2.27 22.11 1.33
N GLY A 323 -2.92 22.50 0.22
CA GLY A 323 -2.46 22.21 -1.15
C GLY A 323 -1.62 23.28 -1.86
N LEU A 324 -1.09 24.29 -1.17
CA LEU A 324 -0.21 25.29 -1.80
C LEU A 324 1.26 24.91 -1.59
N PRO A 325 2.07 24.76 -2.66
CA PRO A 325 3.52 24.69 -2.50
C PRO A 325 4.02 26.02 -1.90
N PRO A 326 5.12 26.01 -1.12
CA PRO A 326 5.68 27.24 -0.57
C PRO A 326 6.00 28.21 -1.72
N LYS A 327 5.45 29.43 -1.65
CA LYS A 327 5.84 30.52 -2.54
C LYS A 327 7.33 30.78 -2.33
N ASN A 328 8.11 30.74 -3.41
CA ASN A 328 9.45 31.31 -3.40
C ASN A 328 9.34 32.78 -3.00
N ILE A 329 9.92 33.13 -1.86
CA ILE A 329 10.13 34.52 -1.47
C ILE A 329 11.32 34.97 -2.32
N GLU A 330 11.04 35.58 -3.47
CA GLU A 330 12.04 36.39 -4.17
C GLU A 330 12.38 37.57 -3.25
N GLN A 331 13.68 37.68 -2.95
CA GLN A 331 14.26 38.82 -2.28
C GLN A 331 14.12 40.03 -3.21
N GLU A 332 13.25 40.98 -2.87
CA GLU A 332 13.38 42.35 -3.37
C GLU A 332 14.52 43.02 -2.60
N GLU A 333 15.70 43.05 -3.22
CA GLU A 333 16.71 44.07 -2.93
C GLU A 333 16.15 45.43 -3.34
N SER A 334 15.96 46.31 -2.35
CA SER A 334 15.70 47.72 -2.57
C SER A 334 17.04 48.44 -2.77
N ASP A 335 17.22 49.03 -3.94
CA ASP A 335 18.06 50.23 -4.13
C ASP A 335 17.31 51.49 -3.65
#